data_AF-A0A2E5FZG6-F1
#
_entry.id   AF-A0A2E5FZG6-F1
#
_cell.length_a   1.000
_cell.length_b   1.000
_cell.length_c   1.000
_cell.angle_alpha   90.00
_cell.angle_beta   90.00
_cell.angle_gamma   90.00
#
_symmetry.space_group_name_H-M   'P 1'
#
loop_
_entity.id
_entity.type
_entity.pdbx_description
1 polymer ?
#
loop_
_entity_poly.entity_id
_entity_poly.type
_entity_poly.pdbx_seq_one_letter_code
_entity_poly.pdbx_strand_id
1 'polypeptide(L)' 'TTHSRISPADRERAGIREGLVRVSVGLENIEDIKADLARGLGR' A
#
# COMPACT_ATOMS: atom_id res chain seq x y z
N THR A 1 -9.60 -0.84 -5.16
CA THR A 1 -9.19 -0.67 -3.75
C THR A 1 -10.37 -0.22 -2.90
N THR A 2 -10.25 -0.12 -1.57
CA THR A 2 -11.33 0.37 -0.68
C THR A 2 -11.85 1.76 -1.07
N HIS A 3 -11.10 2.52 -1.88
CA HIS A 3 -11.39 3.91 -2.25
C HIS A 3 -11.79 4.08 -3.73
N SER A 4 -12.18 2.99 -4.43
CA SER A 4 -12.50 3.05 -5.88
C SER A 4 -13.78 3.84 -6.19
N ARG A 5 -14.67 4.04 -5.21
CA ARG A 5 -15.98 4.68 -5.38
C ARG A 5 -15.99 6.17 -4.96
N ILE A 6 -14.82 6.72 -4.64
CA ILE A 6 -14.69 8.09 -4.14
C ILE A 6 -14.20 8.97 -5.29
N SER A 7 -14.66 10.22 -5.34
CA SER A 7 -14.24 11.16 -6.37
C SER A 7 -12.72 11.38 -6.33
N PRO A 8 -12.08 11.71 -7.46
CA PRO A 8 -10.65 12.05 -7.48
C PRO A 8 -10.30 13.20 -6.52
N ALA A 9 -11.16 14.21 -6.40
CA ALA A 9 -10.95 15.36 -5.51
C ALA A 9 -10.98 14.95 -4.03
N ASP A 10 -11.91 14.08 -3.64
CA ASP A 10 -12.00 13.59 -2.26
C ASP A 10 -10.84 12.64 -1.91
N ARG A 11 -10.39 11.84 -2.88
CA ARG A 11 -9.18 11.03 -2.72
C ARG A 11 -7.95 11.89 -2.46
N GLU A 12 -7.74 12.94 -3.25
CA GLU A 12 -6.60 13.85 -3.07
C GLU A 12 -6.65 14.53 -1.69
N ARG A 13 -7.83 15.02 -1.28
CA ARG A 13 -8.04 15.59 0.07
C ARG A 13 -7.75 14.61 1.20
N ALA A 14 -8.00 13.32 0.97
CA ALA A 14 -7.70 12.25 1.92
C ALA A 14 -6.24 11.74 1.85
N GLY A 15 -5.40 12.31 0.97
CA GLY A 15 -4.01 11.88 0.78
C GLY A 15 -3.85 10.60 -0.04
N ILE A 16 -4.89 10.15 -0.75
CA ILE A 16 -4.92 8.90 -1.52
C ILE A 16 -4.47 9.18 -2.96
N ARG A 17 -3.16 9.22 -3.13
CA ARG A 17 -2.50 9.49 -4.41
C ARG A 17 -2.35 8.24 -5.26
N GLU A 18 -2.14 8.45 -6.55
CA GLU A 18 -1.78 7.36 -7.47
C GLU A 18 -0.47 6.68 -7.03
N GLY A 19 -0.41 5.36 -7.16
CA GLY A 19 0.72 4.56 -6.70
C GLY A 19 0.77 4.30 -5.18
N LEU A 20 -0.17 4.83 -4.38
CA LEU A 20 -0.25 4.52 -2.97
C LEU A 20 -0.63 3.05 -2.74
N VAL A 21 0.26 2.29 -2.11
CA VAL A 21 0.03 0.89 -1.70
C VAL A 21 -0.16 0.84 -0.18
N ARG A 22 -1.27 0.24 0.27
CA ARG A 22 -1.52 -0.03 1.69
C ARG A 22 -1.14 -1.48 2.00
N VAL A 23 -0.22 -1.68 2.93
CA VAL A 23 0.22 -3.00 3.40
C VAL A 23 -0.40 -3.28 4.78
N SER A 24 -1.05 -4.44 4.92
CA SER A 24 -1.50 -4.95 6.23
C SER A 24 -0.46 -5.94 6.73
N VAL A 25 0.28 -5.56 7.76
CA VAL A 25 1.35 -6.40 8.33
C VAL A 25 0.73 -7.40 9.30
N GLY A 26 1.04 -8.69 9.13
CA GLY A 26 0.60 -9.75 10.03
C GLY A 26 1.57 -9.99 11.19
N LEU A 27 1.58 -11.22 11.72
CA LEU A 27 2.45 -11.65 12.84
C LEU A 27 3.55 -12.61 12.38
N GLU A 28 3.89 -12.60 11.10
CA GLU A 28 4.96 -13.40 10.53
C GLU A 28 6.35 -12.94 10.99
N ASN A 29 7.38 -13.69 10.61
CA ASN A 29 8.76 -13.29 10.88
C ASN A 29 9.10 -11.97 10.15
N ILE A 30 9.67 -11.02 10.89
CA ILE A 30 10.02 -9.69 10.37
C ILE A 30 11.00 -9.75 9.19
N GLU A 31 11.92 -10.72 9.15
CA GLU A 31 12.89 -10.84 8.07
C GLU A 31 12.25 -11.38 6.79
N ASP A 32 11.27 -12.27 6.90
CA ASP A 32 10.51 -12.76 5.75
C ASP A 32 9.69 -11.62 5.12
N ILE A 33 9.01 -10.82 5.95
CA ILE A 33 8.23 -9.65 5.50
C ILE A 33 9.14 -8.66 4.75
N LYS A 34 10.33 -8.38 5.29
CA LYS A 34 11.31 -7.48 4.64
C LYS A 34 11.79 -8.06 3.31
N ALA A 35 12.14 -9.35 3.27
CA ALA A 35 12.63 -10.01 2.07
C ALA A 35 11.57 -10.00 0.96
N ASP A 36 10.30 -10.23 1.30
CA ASP A 36 9.20 -10.23 0.34
C ASP A 36 8.90 -8.83 -0.20
N LEU A 37 8.87 -7.81 0.68
CA LEU A 37 8.71 -6.43 0.22
C LEU A 37 9.90 -5.97 -0.64
N ALA A 38 11.13 -6.33 -0.26
CA ALA A 38 12.33 -6.01 -1.04
C ALA A 38 12.31 -6.69 -2.42
N ARG A 39 11.84 -7.93 -2.51
CA ARG A 39 11.70 -8.66 -3.79
C ARG A 39 10.59 -8.07 -4.68
N GLY A 40 9.47 -7.67 -4.09
CA GLY A 40 8.31 -7.15 -4.83
C GLY A 40 8.41 -5.67 -5.22
N LEU A 41 9.18 -4.88 -4.47
CA LEU A 41 9.37 -3.44 -4.71
C LEU A 41 10.78 -3.08 -5.21
N GLY A 42 11.75 -3.98 -5.03
CA GLY A 42 13.07 -3.88 -5.64
C GLY A 42 12.95 -4.07 -7.15
N ARG A 43 13.57 -3.17 -7.91
CA ARG A 43 13.58 -3.22 -9.38
C ARG A 43 14.49 -4.33 -9.90
#